data_AF-A0A8J6EC61-F1
#
_entry.id   AF-A0A8J6EC61-F1
#
_cell.length_a   1.000
_cell.length_b   1.000
_cell.length_c   1.000
_cell.angle_alpha   90.00
_cell.angle_beta   90.00
_cell.angle_gamma   90.00
#
_symmetry.space_group_name_H-M   'P 1'
#
loop_
_entity.id
_entity.type
_entity.pdbx_description
1 polymer ?
#
loop_
_entity_poly.entity_id
_entity_poly.type
_entity_poly.pdbx_seq_one_letter_code
_entity_poly.pdbx_strand_id
1 'polypeptide(L)'
;MASSQGAERWDQPLEASVWLKGFRDSNKHFLSQIRTQQRYVWSKREATEAGSLLGEMVDQGLTRVKTSSDVVGAVLTELKAQSGGGAFRLLVAVDGVNALWGRSTIKKEDKSFVLPEELTLVQNFRKMLRNDWAGGAIVTSVSQTGSLFTPKTMYLPQAILGKAGFDALDPFIPVLVPQYSEKEFESCYQYYIDRRWLQHEKAYTEEGKTEILFLCNYNPREMEKICAFL
;
A
#
# COMPACT_ATOMS: atom_id res chain seq x y z
N MET A 1 14.71 -13.98 3.08
CA MET A 1 15.11 -15.29 3.66
C MET A 1 14.19 -16.36 3.10
N ALA A 2 14.63 -17.61 2.97
CA ALA A 2 13.70 -18.69 2.63
C ALA A 2 12.57 -18.77 3.68
N SER A 3 11.34 -18.97 3.21
CA SER A 3 10.14 -18.94 4.05
C SER A 3 10.07 -20.12 4.99
N SER A 4 9.54 -19.90 6.21
CA SER A 4 9.34 -20.96 7.19
C SER A 4 8.31 -22.01 6.76
N GLN A 5 7.36 -21.65 5.89
CA GLN A 5 6.22 -22.53 5.55
C GLN A 5 6.19 -22.98 4.08
N GLY A 6 6.98 -22.35 3.19
CA GLY A 6 7.08 -22.76 1.79
C GLY A 6 8.53 -22.76 1.33
N ALA A 7 9.06 -23.92 0.96
CA ALA A 7 10.46 -24.09 0.57
C ALA A 7 10.89 -23.21 -0.63
N GLU A 8 9.94 -22.82 -1.48
CA GLU A 8 10.19 -21.98 -2.67
C GLU A 8 9.89 -20.49 -2.46
N ARG A 9 9.40 -20.10 -1.26
CA ARG A 9 9.00 -18.71 -0.98
C ARG A 9 10.08 -17.96 -0.22
N TRP A 10 10.06 -16.64 -0.38
CA TRP A 10 10.98 -15.70 0.24
C TRP A 10 10.23 -14.75 1.15
N ASP A 11 10.59 -14.79 2.43
CA ASP A 11 10.05 -13.94 3.47
C ASP A 11 10.82 -12.63 3.60
N GLN A 12 10.06 -11.58 3.93
CA GLN A 12 10.48 -10.19 4.14
C GLN A 12 10.08 -9.77 5.57
N PRO A 13 10.74 -10.34 6.60
CA PRO A 13 10.28 -10.24 7.97
C PRO A 13 10.35 -8.82 8.55
N LEU A 14 11.29 -7.99 8.11
CA LEU A 14 11.42 -6.61 8.57
C LEU A 14 10.23 -5.78 8.07
N GLU A 15 9.93 -5.85 6.77
CA GLU A 15 8.81 -5.18 6.13
C GLU A 15 7.48 -5.66 6.73
N ALA A 16 7.33 -6.96 6.95
CA ALA A 16 6.16 -7.54 7.60
C ALA A 16 5.97 -7.01 9.02
N SER A 17 7.05 -6.89 9.82
CA SER A 17 6.98 -6.38 11.19
C SER A 17 6.59 -4.90 11.25
N VAL A 18 7.12 -4.09 10.32
CA VAL A 18 6.74 -2.66 10.19
C VAL A 18 5.26 -2.55 9.82
N TRP A 19 4.79 -3.36 8.86
CA TRP A 19 3.39 -3.40 8.48
C TRP A 19 2.49 -3.82 9.64
N LEU A 20 2.84 -4.89 10.37
CA LEU A 20 2.07 -5.37 11.54
C LEU A 20 1.97 -4.30 12.63
N LYS A 21 3.03 -3.53 12.85
CA LYS A 21 3.03 -2.44 13.84
C LYS A 21 2.03 -1.34 13.43
N GLY A 22 2.10 -0.89 12.18
CA GLY A 22 1.15 0.10 11.66
C GLY A 22 -0.29 -0.40 11.65
N PHE A 23 -0.49 -1.67 11.28
CA PHE A 23 -1.80 -2.33 11.31
C PHE A 23 -2.37 -2.37 12.73
N ARG A 24 -1.54 -2.76 13.72
CA ARG A 24 -1.93 -2.77 15.13
C ARG A 24 -2.34 -1.40 15.62
N ASP A 25 -1.52 -0.39 15.35
CA ASP A 25 -1.73 0.95 15.86
C ASP A 25 -3.00 1.60 15.26
N SER A 26 -3.31 1.29 14.00
CA SER A 26 -4.49 1.81 13.30
C SER A 26 -5.80 1.13 13.71
N ASN A 27 -5.76 -0.15 14.11
CA ASN A 27 -6.96 -0.99 14.25
C ASN A 27 -7.17 -1.55 15.67
N LYS A 28 -6.58 -0.92 16.71
CA LYS A 28 -6.60 -1.42 18.10
C LYS A 28 -7.98 -1.87 18.60
N HIS A 29 -9.03 -1.13 18.23
CA HIS A 29 -10.41 -1.42 18.66
C HIS A 29 -10.96 -2.74 18.09
N PHE A 30 -10.60 -3.10 16.86
CA PHE A 30 -11.07 -4.34 16.22
C PHE A 30 -10.26 -5.56 16.63
N LEU A 31 -8.98 -5.38 17.00
CA LEU A 31 -8.10 -6.47 17.38
C LEU A 31 -8.54 -7.24 18.62
N SER A 32 -9.28 -6.60 19.52
CA SER A 32 -9.86 -7.23 20.71
C SER A 32 -11.25 -7.85 20.47
N GLN A 33 -11.83 -7.66 19.28
CA GLN A 33 -13.15 -8.15 18.92
C GLN A 33 -13.08 -9.33 17.95
N ILE A 34 -12.17 -9.27 16.98
CA ILE A 34 -11.99 -10.31 15.96
C ILE A 34 -11.26 -11.50 16.59
N ARG A 35 -11.80 -12.70 16.36
CA ARG A 35 -11.23 -13.96 16.84
C ARG A 35 -10.79 -14.82 15.68
N THR A 36 -9.69 -15.54 15.82
CA THR A 36 -9.25 -16.52 14.81
C THR A 36 -10.28 -17.64 14.67
N GLN A 37 -10.55 -18.08 13.45
CA GLN A 37 -11.39 -19.24 13.17
C GLN A 37 -10.57 -20.52 13.03
N GLN A 38 -9.28 -20.39 12.73
CA GLN A 38 -8.38 -21.50 12.48
C GLN A 38 -7.21 -21.53 13.47
N ARG A 39 -6.62 -22.72 13.61
CA ARG A 39 -5.38 -22.92 14.34
C ARG A 39 -4.19 -22.63 13.43
N TYR A 40 -3.28 -21.77 13.87
CA TYR A 40 -2.05 -21.42 13.16
C TYR A 40 -0.83 -21.92 13.92
N VAL A 41 0.01 -22.73 13.26
CA VAL A 41 1.24 -23.27 13.85
C VAL A 41 2.42 -22.46 13.33
N TRP A 42 3.16 -21.80 14.22
CA TRP A 42 4.30 -20.94 13.87
C TRP A 42 5.64 -21.65 14.02
N SER A 43 5.74 -22.54 15.02
CA SER A 43 6.91 -23.36 15.28
C SER A 43 6.50 -24.66 15.95
N LYS A 44 7.46 -25.58 16.15
CA LYS A 44 7.22 -26.84 16.88
C LYS A 44 6.66 -26.64 18.30
N ARG A 45 6.86 -25.47 18.90
CA ARG A 45 6.48 -25.17 20.29
C ARG A 45 5.37 -24.11 20.39
N GLU A 46 5.04 -23.43 19.29
CA GLU A 46 4.14 -22.28 19.32
C GLU A 46 3.07 -22.40 18.26
N ALA A 47 1.83 -22.25 18.71
CA ALA A 47 0.65 -22.18 17.87
C ALA A 47 -0.34 -21.19 18.48
N THR A 48 -1.10 -20.53 17.63
CA THR A 48 -2.31 -19.79 18.01
C THR A 48 -3.49 -20.71 17.75
N GLU A 49 -4.29 -20.98 18.78
CA GLU A 49 -5.47 -21.84 18.65
C GLU A 49 -6.64 -21.06 18.04
N ALA A 50 -7.65 -21.79 17.56
CA ALA A 50 -8.89 -21.18 17.09
C ALA A 50 -9.62 -20.51 18.27
N GLY A 51 -10.18 -19.33 18.05
CA GLY A 51 -10.92 -18.55 19.04
C GLY A 51 -10.08 -17.52 19.81
N SER A 52 -8.75 -17.51 19.62
CA SER A 52 -7.83 -16.49 20.14
C SER A 52 -8.10 -15.12 19.51
N LEU A 53 -7.74 -14.05 20.23
CA LEU A 53 -7.92 -12.70 19.72
C LEU A 53 -6.94 -12.40 18.58
N LEU A 54 -7.39 -11.71 17.54
CA LEU A 54 -6.53 -11.34 16.42
C LEU A 54 -5.35 -10.48 16.89
N GLY A 55 -5.55 -9.65 17.92
CA GLY A 55 -4.48 -8.87 18.55
C GLY A 55 -3.32 -9.71 19.09
N GLU A 56 -3.61 -10.85 19.73
CA GLU A 56 -2.58 -11.77 20.26
C GLU A 56 -1.71 -12.33 19.13
N MET A 57 -2.33 -12.67 18.01
CA MET A 57 -1.63 -13.14 16.81
C MET A 57 -0.73 -12.06 16.21
N VAL A 58 -1.21 -10.80 16.16
CA VAL A 58 -0.42 -9.65 15.70
C VAL A 58 0.78 -9.39 16.62
N ASP A 59 0.57 -9.40 17.94
CA ASP A 59 1.64 -9.17 18.93
C ASP A 59 2.68 -10.31 18.93
N GLN A 60 2.28 -11.55 18.64
CA GLN A 60 3.22 -12.65 18.40
C GLN A 60 4.10 -12.39 17.18
N GLY A 61 3.51 -11.91 16.08
CA GLY A 61 4.26 -11.53 14.88
C GLY A 61 5.22 -10.35 15.11
N LEU A 62 4.91 -9.44 16.02
CA LEU A 62 5.80 -8.34 16.41
C LEU A 62 6.94 -8.79 17.33
N THR A 63 6.66 -9.72 18.23
CA THR A 63 7.65 -10.28 19.16
C THR A 63 8.63 -11.19 18.44
N ARG A 64 8.15 -12.01 17.49
CA ARG A 64 8.95 -12.95 16.70
C ARG A 64 9.01 -12.53 15.24
N VAL A 65 9.95 -11.63 14.95
CA VAL A 65 10.13 -11.03 13.62
C VAL A 65 10.30 -12.08 12.50
N LYS A 66 10.90 -13.23 12.79
CA LYS A 66 11.10 -14.31 11.81
C LYS A 66 9.78 -14.84 11.21
N THR A 67 8.72 -14.90 11.99
CA THR A 67 7.40 -15.42 11.56
C THR A 67 6.45 -14.31 11.13
N SER A 68 6.87 -13.04 11.13
CA SER A 68 6.00 -11.90 10.81
C SER A 68 5.35 -12.03 9.43
N SER A 69 6.08 -12.51 8.41
CA SER A 69 5.55 -12.67 7.04
C SER A 69 4.36 -13.64 7.01
N ASP A 70 4.45 -14.73 7.76
CA ASP A 70 3.40 -15.74 7.88
C ASP A 70 2.21 -15.19 8.67
N VAL A 71 2.48 -14.44 9.76
CA VAL A 71 1.44 -13.77 10.56
C VAL A 71 0.65 -12.78 9.72
N VAL A 72 1.30 -11.98 8.85
CA VAL A 72 0.59 -11.09 7.91
C VAL A 72 -0.35 -11.89 7.01
N GLY A 73 0.11 -13.03 6.47
CA GLY A 73 -0.73 -13.91 5.67
C GLY A 73 -1.95 -14.44 6.42
N ALA A 74 -1.76 -14.88 7.67
CA ALA A 74 -2.84 -15.35 8.53
C ALA A 74 -3.85 -14.24 8.86
N VAL A 75 -3.37 -13.05 9.22
CA VAL A 75 -4.22 -11.87 9.49
C VAL A 75 -5.08 -11.55 8.27
N LEU A 76 -4.49 -11.46 7.08
CA LEU A 76 -5.23 -11.17 5.85
C LEU A 76 -6.27 -12.26 5.53
N THR A 77 -5.94 -13.53 5.79
CA THR A 77 -6.85 -14.66 5.58
C THR A 77 -8.06 -14.60 6.52
N GLU A 78 -7.84 -14.32 7.81
CA GLU A 78 -8.92 -14.18 8.80
C GLU A 78 -9.82 -12.96 8.50
N LEU A 79 -9.22 -11.82 8.18
CA LEU A 79 -9.97 -10.61 7.81
C LEU A 79 -10.86 -10.86 6.60
N LYS A 80 -10.31 -11.50 5.57
CA LYS A 80 -11.05 -11.87 4.36
C LYS A 80 -12.19 -12.83 4.67
N ALA A 81 -11.94 -13.88 5.46
CA ALA A 81 -12.95 -14.86 5.83
C ALA A 81 -14.11 -14.26 6.63
N GLN A 82 -13.83 -13.30 7.51
CA GLN A 82 -14.81 -12.74 8.44
C GLN A 82 -15.52 -11.48 7.93
N SER A 83 -14.98 -10.82 6.91
CA SER A 83 -15.53 -9.59 6.33
C SER A 83 -17.00 -9.71 5.87
N GLY A 84 -17.41 -10.88 5.39
CA GLY A 84 -18.78 -11.14 4.95
C GLY A 84 -19.80 -11.30 6.09
N GLY A 85 -19.34 -11.50 7.33
CA GLY A 85 -20.21 -11.78 8.48
C GLY A 85 -20.88 -10.55 9.10
N GLY A 86 -20.56 -9.34 8.62
CA GLY A 86 -21.17 -8.09 9.09
C GLY A 86 -20.64 -7.54 10.42
N ALA A 87 -19.73 -8.26 11.09
CA ALA A 87 -19.10 -7.82 12.33
C ALA A 87 -18.23 -6.56 12.15
N PHE A 88 -17.62 -6.40 10.97
CA PHE A 88 -16.86 -5.21 10.59
C PHE A 88 -16.98 -4.96 9.09
N ARG A 89 -16.63 -3.73 8.67
CA ARG A 89 -16.46 -3.36 7.27
C ARG A 89 -14.98 -3.29 6.95
N LEU A 90 -14.56 -3.89 5.85
CA LEU A 90 -13.15 -3.97 5.47
C LEU A 90 -12.84 -3.00 4.32
N LEU A 91 -11.80 -2.19 4.47
CA LEU A 91 -11.26 -1.35 3.40
C LEU A 91 -9.83 -1.78 3.12
N VAL A 92 -9.56 -2.19 1.88
CA VAL A 92 -8.20 -2.52 1.43
C VAL A 92 -7.68 -1.36 0.60
N ALA A 93 -6.82 -0.55 1.19
CA ALA A 93 -6.15 0.55 0.51
C ALA A 93 -4.71 0.16 0.14
N VAL A 94 -4.38 0.13 -1.15
CA VAL A 94 -3.04 -0.22 -1.64
C VAL A 94 -2.49 0.86 -2.55
N ASP A 95 -1.40 1.49 -2.13
CA ASP A 95 -0.64 2.40 -2.99
C ASP A 95 0.44 1.66 -3.79
N GLY A 96 0.68 2.10 -5.03
CA GLY A 96 1.66 1.49 -5.93
C GLY A 96 1.36 0.02 -6.26
N VAL A 97 0.09 -0.31 -6.51
CA VAL A 97 -0.37 -1.70 -6.68
C VAL A 97 0.35 -2.43 -7.84
N ASN A 98 0.87 -1.68 -8.81
CA ASN A 98 1.69 -2.19 -9.91
C ASN A 98 2.96 -2.93 -9.47
N ALA A 99 3.49 -2.66 -8.27
CA ALA A 99 4.64 -3.40 -7.75
C ALA A 99 4.33 -4.89 -7.51
N LEU A 100 3.06 -5.25 -7.30
CA LEU A 100 2.66 -6.64 -7.05
C LEU A 100 2.81 -7.52 -8.29
N TRP A 101 2.69 -6.97 -9.51
CA TRP A 101 2.82 -7.70 -10.78
C TRP A 101 4.01 -7.28 -11.63
N GLY A 102 4.81 -6.31 -11.15
CA GLY A 102 6.01 -5.84 -11.82
C GLY A 102 7.20 -6.80 -11.67
N ARG A 103 8.42 -6.24 -11.64
CA ARG A 103 9.66 -7.00 -11.44
C ARG A 103 10.30 -6.62 -10.12
N SER A 104 10.93 -7.58 -9.45
CA SER A 104 11.69 -7.32 -8.23
C SER A 104 13.16 -7.01 -8.55
N THR A 105 13.80 -6.22 -7.70
CA THR A 105 15.26 -5.99 -7.70
C THR A 105 16.01 -6.92 -6.75
N ILE A 106 15.29 -7.76 -6.00
CA ILE A 106 15.86 -8.67 -5.02
C ILE A 106 16.56 -9.81 -5.77
N LYS A 107 17.77 -10.15 -5.33
CA LYS A 107 18.57 -11.23 -5.90
C LYS A 107 18.73 -12.38 -4.92
N LYS A 108 18.67 -13.60 -5.43
CA LYS A 108 19.03 -14.84 -4.73
C LYS A 108 20.56 -14.93 -4.58
N GLU A 109 21.03 -15.90 -3.81
CA GLU A 109 22.47 -16.14 -3.58
C GLU A 109 23.24 -16.44 -4.87
N ASP A 110 22.58 -17.08 -5.84
CA ASP A 110 23.10 -17.36 -7.18
C ASP A 110 23.10 -16.13 -8.12
N LYS A 111 22.74 -14.94 -7.60
CA LYS A 111 22.59 -13.66 -8.30
C LYS A 111 21.42 -13.60 -9.30
N SER A 112 20.59 -14.64 -9.39
CA SER A 112 19.34 -14.58 -10.15
C SER A 112 18.33 -13.66 -9.45
N PHE A 113 17.37 -13.10 -10.21
CA PHE A 113 16.32 -12.26 -9.63
C PHE A 113 15.23 -13.12 -8.99
N VAL A 114 14.76 -12.70 -7.82
CA VAL A 114 13.57 -13.29 -7.17
C VAL A 114 12.33 -12.81 -7.92
N LEU A 115 11.44 -13.73 -8.27
CA LEU A 115 10.19 -13.34 -8.92
C LEU A 115 9.23 -12.76 -7.86
N PRO A 116 8.36 -11.78 -8.20
CA PRO A 116 7.36 -11.28 -7.25
C PRO A 116 6.45 -12.39 -6.71
N GLU A 117 6.24 -13.45 -7.50
CA GLU A 117 5.45 -14.61 -7.10
C GLU A 117 6.16 -15.46 -6.04
N GLU A 118 7.48 -15.40 -5.96
CA GLU A 118 8.24 -16.10 -4.92
C GLU A 118 8.21 -15.35 -3.59
N LEU A 119 7.76 -14.08 -3.56
CA LEU A 119 7.70 -13.28 -2.33
C LEU A 119 6.40 -13.56 -1.56
N THR A 120 6.53 -13.98 -0.30
CA THR A 120 5.38 -14.37 0.55
C THR A 120 4.37 -13.24 0.73
N LEU A 121 4.85 -12.02 1.02
CA LEU A 121 3.98 -10.85 1.20
C LEU A 121 3.21 -10.52 -0.07
N VAL A 122 3.89 -10.50 -1.23
CA VAL A 122 3.27 -10.19 -2.52
C VAL A 122 2.16 -11.19 -2.83
N GLN A 123 2.39 -12.49 -2.62
CA GLN A 123 1.34 -13.49 -2.82
C GLN A 123 0.13 -13.26 -1.90
N ASN A 124 0.35 -12.95 -0.62
CA ASN A 124 -0.73 -12.74 0.33
C ASN A 124 -1.54 -11.48 -0.01
N PHE A 125 -0.89 -10.38 -0.40
CA PHE A 125 -1.59 -9.18 -0.86
C PHE A 125 -2.33 -9.39 -2.19
N ARG A 126 -1.76 -10.14 -3.16
CA ARG A 126 -2.48 -10.53 -4.38
C ARG A 126 -3.75 -11.31 -4.08
N LYS A 127 -3.75 -12.20 -3.08
CA LYS A 127 -4.96 -12.92 -2.64
C LYS A 127 -6.01 -12.00 -2.03
N MET A 128 -5.58 -10.91 -1.39
CA MET A 128 -6.49 -9.92 -0.80
C MET A 128 -7.19 -9.07 -1.87
N LEU A 129 -6.52 -8.84 -3.01
CA LEU A 129 -7.05 -8.06 -4.12
C LEU A 129 -8.07 -8.81 -5.00
N ARG A 130 -8.25 -10.11 -4.79
CA ARG A 130 -9.29 -10.88 -5.47
C ARG A 130 -10.68 -10.49 -4.95
N ASN A 131 -11.67 -10.50 -5.83
CA ASN A 131 -13.07 -10.17 -5.55
C ASN A 131 -13.90 -11.36 -5.03
N ASP A 132 -13.26 -12.33 -4.38
CA ASP A 132 -13.84 -13.56 -3.82
C ASP A 132 -14.33 -13.40 -2.37
N TRP A 133 -14.49 -12.16 -1.90
CA TRP A 133 -14.98 -11.84 -0.56
C TRP A 133 -15.93 -10.63 -0.60
N ALA A 134 -16.75 -10.46 0.44
CA ALA A 134 -17.79 -9.44 0.52
C ALA A 134 -17.72 -8.67 1.85
N GLY A 135 -18.45 -7.56 1.96
CA GLY A 135 -18.51 -6.75 3.19
C GLY A 135 -17.45 -5.64 3.28
N GLY A 136 -16.80 -5.33 2.16
CA GLY A 136 -15.82 -4.26 2.08
C GLY A 136 -15.59 -3.72 0.67
N ALA A 137 -14.56 -2.89 0.53
CA ALA A 137 -14.14 -2.29 -0.73
C ALA A 137 -12.61 -2.34 -0.87
N ILE A 138 -12.16 -2.38 -2.13
CA ILE A 138 -10.74 -2.35 -2.48
C ILE A 138 -10.50 -1.05 -3.25
N VAL A 139 -9.58 -0.23 -2.77
CA VAL A 139 -9.17 1.02 -3.40
C VAL A 139 -7.66 0.96 -3.63
N THR A 140 -7.24 1.08 -4.87
CA THR A 140 -5.83 0.98 -5.23
C THR A 140 -5.40 2.16 -6.09
N SER A 141 -4.16 2.63 -5.90
CA SER A 141 -3.50 3.55 -6.81
C SER A 141 -2.38 2.85 -7.57
N VAL A 142 -2.26 3.16 -8.86
CA VAL A 142 -1.04 2.90 -9.62
C VAL A 142 -0.07 4.04 -9.36
N SER A 143 1.22 3.73 -9.21
CA SER A 143 2.23 4.76 -9.00
C SER A 143 3.39 4.56 -9.96
N GLN A 144 3.73 5.65 -10.66
CA GLN A 144 4.97 5.73 -11.44
C GLN A 144 6.16 6.01 -10.51
N THR A 145 5.98 6.82 -9.46
CA THR A 145 7.09 7.13 -8.55
C THR A 145 7.47 5.87 -7.75
N GLY A 146 8.73 5.44 -7.84
CA GLY A 146 9.18 4.19 -7.24
C GLY A 146 8.86 2.93 -8.06
N SER A 147 8.22 3.08 -9.23
CA SER A 147 8.02 1.96 -10.16
C SER A 147 9.35 1.45 -10.70
N LEU A 148 9.46 0.12 -10.80
CA LEU A 148 10.68 -0.56 -11.24
C LEU A 148 10.53 -0.99 -12.69
N PHE A 149 11.55 -0.70 -13.50
CA PHE A 149 11.65 -1.12 -14.91
C PHE A 149 10.52 -0.57 -15.82
N THR A 150 9.94 0.57 -15.47
CA THR A 150 8.86 1.25 -16.18
C THR A 150 9.31 2.66 -16.62
N PRO A 151 9.02 3.10 -17.86
CA PRO A 151 9.36 4.44 -18.31
C PRO A 151 8.67 5.53 -17.49
N LYS A 152 9.35 6.67 -17.30
CA LYS A 152 8.83 7.78 -16.47
C LYS A 152 7.58 8.45 -17.00
N THR A 153 7.36 8.40 -18.30
CA THR A 153 6.22 9.04 -18.98
C THR A 153 4.94 8.21 -18.93
N MET A 154 5.00 6.99 -18.41
CA MET A 154 3.89 6.06 -18.41
C MET A 154 3.03 6.26 -17.15
N TYR A 155 1.75 6.62 -17.36
CA TYR A 155 0.77 6.85 -16.28
C TYR A 155 -0.52 6.04 -16.47
N LEU A 156 -0.76 5.44 -17.65
CA LEU A 156 -1.97 4.69 -17.93
C LEU A 156 -1.99 3.35 -17.17
N PRO A 157 -3.14 2.95 -16.56
CA PRO A 157 -3.22 1.72 -15.77
C PRO A 157 -2.74 0.46 -16.49
N GLN A 158 -3.21 0.23 -17.72
CA GLN A 158 -2.82 -0.94 -18.52
C GLN A 158 -1.30 -1.00 -18.77
N ALA A 159 -0.69 0.16 -18.98
CA ALA A 159 0.72 0.26 -19.32
C ALA A 159 1.61 0.01 -18.08
N ILE A 160 1.22 0.55 -16.92
CA ILE A 160 1.97 0.35 -15.65
C ILE A 160 1.74 -1.05 -15.07
N LEU A 161 0.51 -1.54 -15.04
CA LEU A 161 0.17 -2.86 -14.48
C LEU A 161 0.67 -4.02 -15.34
N GLY A 162 0.84 -3.76 -16.64
CA GLY A 162 1.07 -4.80 -17.64
C GLY A 162 -0.13 -5.74 -17.77
N LYS A 163 -0.01 -6.74 -18.66
CA LYS A 163 -1.09 -7.69 -18.94
C LYS A 163 -1.51 -8.47 -17.68
N ALA A 164 -0.55 -9.03 -16.95
CA ALA A 164 -0.83 -9.87 -15.79
C ALA A 164 -1.55 -9.12 -14.65
N GLY A 165 -1.17 -7.86 -14.39
CA GLY A 165 -1.81 -7.05 -13.36
C GLY A 165 -3.18 -6.53 -13.79
N PHE A 166 -3.32 -6.14 -15.06
CA PHE A 166 -4.60 -5.70 -15.61
C PHE A 166 -5.64 -6.84 -15.62
N ASP A 167 -5.26 -8.01 -16.15
CA ASP A 167 -6.13 -9.19 -16.19
C ASP A 167 -6.52 -9.69 -14.78
N ALA A 168 -5.65 -9.50 -13.78
CA ALA A 168 -5.93 -9.90 -12.40
C ALA A 168 -6.89 -8.97 -11.64
N LEU A 169 -6.99 -7.70 -12.07
CA LEU A 169 -7.86 -6.70 -11.45
C LEU A 169 -9.18 -6.51 -12.24
N ASP A 170 -9.26 -7.03 -13.45
CA ASP A 170 -10.46 -6.93 -14.29
C ASP A 170 -11.63 -7.76 -13.70
N PRO A 171 -12.85 -7.21 -13.56
CA PRO A 171 -13.27 -5.83 -13.81
C PRO A 171 -13.02 -4.86 -12.65
N PHE A 172 -12.59 -3.64 -12.96
CA PHE A 172 -12.40 -2.54 -11.99
C PHE A 172 -12.93 -1.20 -12.52
N ILE A 173 -13.11 -0.23 -11.61
CA ILE A 173 -13.53 1.13 -11.93
C ILE A 173 -12.29 2.04 -11.98
N PRO A 174 -11.81 2.46 -13.17
CA PRO A 174 -10.71 3.40 -13.26
C PRO A 174 -11.17 4.81 -12.87
N VAL A 175 -10.43 5.45 -11.97
CA VAL A 175 -10.65 6.86 -11.58
C VAL A 175 -9.43 7.67 -11.98
N LEU A 176 -9.62 8.63 -12.89
CA LEU A 176 -8.57 9.56 -13.29
C LEU A 176 -8.45 10.68 -12.26
N VAL A 177 -7.22 10.96 -11.82
CA VAL A 177 -6.90 12.14 -11.01
C VAL A 177 -6.20 13.16 -11.92
N PRO A 178 -6.91 14.23 -12.36
CA PRO A 178 -6.31 15.26 -13.19
C PRO A 178 -5.41 16.20 -12.39
N GLN A 179 -4.79 17.15 -13.10
CA GLN A 179 -4.15 18.32 -12.50
C GLN A 179 -5.19 19.22 -11.83
N TYR A 180 -4.72 20.22 -11.07
CA TYR A 180 -5.62 21.19 -10.45
C TYR A 180 -6.50 21.90 -11.48
N SER A 181 -7.76 22.09 -11.12
CA SER A 181 -8.59 23.12 -11.73
C SER A 181 -8.12 24.51 -11.28
N GLU A 182 -8.55 25.54 -12.01
CA GLU A 182 -8.27 26.94 -11.65
C GLU A 182 -8.67 27.28 -10.21
N LYS A 183 -9.82 26.79 -9.76
CA LYS A 183 -10.33 27.01 -8.40
C LYS A 183 -9.51 26.30 -7.33
N GLU A 184 -9.05 25.08 -7.61
CA GLU A 184 -8.21 24.32 -6.68
C GLU A 184 -6.82 24.95 -6.56
N PHE A 185 -6.25 25.40 -7.68
CA PHE A 185 -5.00 26.14 -7.67
C PHE A 185 -5.12 27.43 -6.84
N GLU A 186 -6.16 28.23 -7.08
CA GLU A 186 -6.41 29.45 -6.31
C GLU A 186 -6.52 29.14 -4.81
N SER A 187 -7.30 28.13 -4.46
CA SER A 187 -7.52 27.73 -3.07
C SER A 187 -6.21 27.27 -2.41
N CYS A 188 -5.37 26.52 -3.14
CA CYS A 188 -4.08 26.05 -2.65
C CYS A 188 -3.07 27.21 -2.49
N TYR A 189 -3.05 28.15 -3.43
CA TYR A 189 -2.20 29.33 -3.37
C TYR A 189 -2.57 30.24 -2.19
N GLN A 190 -3.87 30.52 -2.01
CA GLN A 190 -4.36 31.29 -0.86
C GLN A 190 -4.01 30.59 0.47
N TYR A 191 -4.13 29.26 0.53
CA TYR A 191 -3.71 28.49 1.71
C TYR A 191 -2.23 28.71 2.06
N TYR A 192 -1.33 28.75 1.06
CA TYR A 192 0.09 29.02 1.31
C TYR A 192 0.35 30.45 1.78
N ILE A 193 -0.39 31.44 1.26
CA ILE A 193 -0.34 32.83 1.73
C ILE A 193 -0.79 32.92 3.18
N ASP A 194 -1.94 32.33 3.51
CA ASP A 194 -2.53 32.36 4.87
C ASP A 194 -1.60 31.73 5.91
N ARG A 195 -0.91 30.66 5.52
CA ARG A 195 0.10 30.00 6.36
C ARG A 195 1.43 30.74 6.43
N ARG A 196 1.58 31.85 5.70
CA ARG A 196 2.86 32.55 5.48
C ARG A 196 3.94 31.58 5.05
N TRP A 197 3.60 30.64 4.18
CA TRP A 197 4.56 29.67 3.65
C TRP A 197 5.49 30.33 2.63
N LEU A 198 4.93 31.20 1.77
CA LEU A 198 5.68 31.98 0.78
C LEU A 198 6.33 33.19 1.46
N GLN A 199 7.67 33.23 1.50
CA GLN A 199 8.40 34.33 2.15
C GLN A 199 8.74 35.47 1.18
N HIS A 200 8.92 35.16 -0.11
CA HIS A 200 9.27 36.15 -1.11
C HIS A 200 8.18 37.21 -1.31
N GLU A 201 8.55 38.49 -1.24
CA GLU A 201 7.60 39.62 -1.31
C GLU A 201 6.81 39.66 -2.63
N LYS A 202 7.46 39.31 -3.74
CA LYS A 202 6.79 39.26 -5.06
C LYS A 202 5.86 38.06 -5.22
N ALA A 203 5.89 37.09 -4.31
CA ALA A 203 4.98 35.95 -4.39
C ALA A 203 3.54 36.35 -4.06
N TYR A 204 3.32 37.51 -3.43
CA TYR A 204 1.99 38.06 -3.10
C TYR A 204 1.36 38.88 -4.24
N THR A 205 2.08 39.08 -5.36
CA THR A 205 1.56 39.84 -6.50
C THR A 205 0.91 38.91 -7.52
N GLU A 206 -0.02 39.46 -8.33
CA GLU A 206 -0.63 38.71 -9.44
C GLU A 206 0.40 38.25 -10.48
N GLU A 207 1.48 39.00 -10.66
CA GLU A 207 2.60 38.60 -11.52
C GLU A 207 3.29 37.34 -10.96
N GLY A 208 3.65 37.34 -9.67
CA GLY A 208 4.28 36.18 -9.03
C GLY A 208 3.38 34.94 -9.05
N LYS A 209 2.09 35.12 -8.84
CA LYS A 209 1.09 34.05 -8.98
C LYS A 209 1.04 33.47 -10.39
N THR A 210 1.06 34.33 -11.42
CA THR A 210 1.06 33.90 -12.82
C THR A 210 2.34 33.15 -13.19
N GLU A 211 3.48 33.60 -12.69
CA GLU A 211 4.76 32.89 -12.86
C GLU A 211 4.75 31.51 -12.20
N ILE A 212 4.29 31.42 -10.94
CA ILE A 212 4.15 30.15 -10.23
C ILE A 212 3.23 29.20 -11.00
N LEU A 213 2.09 29.72 -11.47
CA LEU A 213 1.13 28.95 -12.23
C LEU A 213 1.73 28.41 -13.55
N PHE A 214 2.46 29.25 -14.28
CA PHE A 214 3.12 28.87 -15.52
C PHE A 214 4.18 27.79 -15.30
N LEU A 215 4.99 27.92 -14.24
CA LEU A 215 6.05 26.96 -13.92
C LEU A 215 5.51 25.62 -13.41
N CYS A 216 4.47 25.64 -12.56
CA CYS A 216 3.88 24.40 -12.03
C CYS A 216 2.93 23.72 -13.02
N ASN A 217 2.36 24.47 -13.98
CA ASN A 217 1.37 23.99 -14.95
C ASN A 217 0.24 23.20 -14.27
N TYR A 218 -0.37 23.79 -13.24
CA TYR A 218 -1.43 23.18 -12.41
C TYR A 218 -1.05 21.83 -11.75
N ASN A 219 0.24 21.45 -11.74
CA ASN A 219 0.69 20.20 -11.14
C ASN A 219 0.87 20.38 -9.62
N PRO A 220 0.14 19.62 -8.78
CA PRO A 220 0.24 19.72 -7.32
C PRO A 220 1.66 19.55 -6.77
N ARG A 221 2.41 18.59 -7.32
CA ARG A 221 3.76 18.27 -6.87
C ARG A 221 4.76 19.35 -7.25
N GLU A 222 4.65 19.89 -8.47
CA GLU A 222 5.55 20.96 -8.90
C GLU A 222 5.23 22.27 -8.17
N MET A 223 3.95 22.53 -7.89
CA MET A 223 3.56 23.68 -7.06
C MET A 223 4.17 23.60 -5.67
N GLU A 224 4.05 22.47 -4.97
CA GLU A 224 4.63 22.28 -3.64
C GLU A 224 6.16 22.44 -3.66
N LYS A 225 6.85 21.82 -4.63
CA LYS A 225 8.30 21.96 -4.77
C LYS A 225 8.76 23.38 -5.03
N ILE A 226 8.08 24.10 -5.93
CA ILE A 226 8.43 25.49 -6.28
C ILE A 226 8.20 26.37 -5.05
N CYS A 227 7.03 26.27 -4.42
CA CYS A 227 6.69 27.05 -3.24
C CYS A 227 7.52 26.71 -1.99
N ALA A 228 8.15 25.53 -1.92
CA ALA A 228 8.96 25.11 -0.78
C ALA A 228 10.26 25.92 -0.60
N PHE A 229 10.75 26.60 -1.65
CA PHE A 229 11.97 27.40 -1.59
C PHE A 229 11.75 28.90 -1.88
N LEU A 230 10.49 29.35 -1.89
CA LEU A 230 10.10 30.74 -2.12
C LEU A 230 9.85 31.52 -0.82
#